data_AF-B9XJZ8-F1
#
_entry.id   AF-B9XJZ8-F1
#
_cell.length_a   1.000
_cell.length_b   1.000
_cell.length_c   1.000
_cell.angle_alpha   90.00
_cell.angle_beta   90.00
_cell.angle_gamma   90.00
#
_symmetry.space_group_name_H-M   'P 1'
#
loop_
_entity.id
_entity.type
_entity.pdbx_description
1 polymer ?
#
loop_
_entity_poly.entity_id
_entity_poly.type
_entity_poly.pdbx_seq_one_letter_code
_entity_poly.pdbx_strand_id
1 'polypeptide(L)'
;MKNLKPTLVLILVFVAGVVVGSVVTRQLAIGIIRRAALNPELVRERWEKDLVRRLQLNPEQQKEVHVILGDTQIRLRELRRKNQPEFQEIMSNTQAKISATLTPEQREKFQRYRAANKRFLQP
;
A
#
# COMPACT_ATOMS: atom_id res chain seq x y z
N MET A 1 22.25 -39.54 20.96
CA MET A 1 21.46 -38.29 21.14
C MET A 1 22.36 -37.08 21.48
N LYS A 2 23.45 -36.81 20.74
CA LYS A 2 24.48 -35.80 21.13
C LYS A 2 24.44 -34.48 20.34
N ASN A 3 23.49 -34.34 19.40
CA ASN A 3 23.50 -33.25 18.41
C ASN A 3 22.25 -32.34 18.52
N LEU A 4 21.33 -32.64 19.44
CA LEU A 4 20.05 -31.93 19.57
C LEU A 4 20.23 -30.44 19.91
N LYS A 5 21.25 -30.11 20.71
CA LYS A 5 21.54 -28.73 21.13
C LYS A 5 21.94 -27.84 19.94
N PRO A 6 22.95 -28.18 19.11
CA PRO A 6 23.30 -27.35 17.96
C PRO A 6 22.19 -27.31 16.90
N THR A 7 21.45 -28.42 16.69
CA THR A 7 20.30 -28.42 15.78
C THR A 7 19.20 -27.46 16.23
N LEU A 8 18.91 -27.39 17.54
CA LEU A 8 17.93 -26.44 18.09
C LEU A 8 18.34 -24.99 17.86
N VAL A 9 19.61 -24.67 18.08
CA VAL A 9 20.16 -23.32 17.87
C VAL A 9 20.04 -22.95 16.38
N LEU A 10 20.33 -23.88 15.47
CA LEU A 10 20.27 -23.64 14.04
C LEU A 10 18.83 -23.40 13.55
N ILE A 11 17.87 -24.18 14.06
CA ILE A 11 16.44 -23.97 13.80
C ILE A 11 16.00 -22.61 14.35
N LEU A 12 16.44 -22.24 15.55
CA LEU A 12 16.05 -20.98 16.18
C LEU A 12 16.56 -19.76 15.40
N VAL A 13 17.80 -19.79 14.91
CA VAL A 13 18.36 -18.75 14.05
C VAL A 13 17.63 -18.70 12.70
N PHE A 14 17.28 -19.84 12.13
CA PHE A 14 16.52 -19.90 10.87
C PHE A 14 15.13 -19.30 11.02
N VAL A 15 14.39 -19.67 12.08
CA VAL A 15 13.07 -19.11 12.37
C VAL A 15 13.17 -17.61 12.63
N ALA A 16 14.18 -17.15 13.38
CA ALA A 16 14.42 -15.72 13.58
C ALA A 16 14.67 -15.00 12.25
N GLY A 17 15.44 -15.59 11.34
CA GLY A 17 15.68 -15.09 9.99
C GLY A 17 14.40 -14.98 9.16
N VAL A 18 13.52 -15.99 9.21
CA VAL A 18 12.22 -15.99 8.51
C VAL A 18 11.29 -14.90 9.07
N VAL A 19 11.24 -14.74 10.40
CA VAL A 19 10.44 -13.68 11.05
C VAL A 19 10.97 -12.30 10.65
N VAL A 20 12.28 -12.08 10.69
CA VAL A 20 12.87 -10.80 10.27
C VAL A 20 12.63 -10.55 8.78
N GLY A 21 12.88 -11.54 7.93
CA GLY A 21 12.69 -11.43 6.48
C GLY A 21 11.24 -11.15 6.09
N SER A 22 10.27 -11.78 6.74
CA SER A 22 8.84 -11.55 6.49
C SER A 22 8.39 -10.16 6.93
N VAL A 23 8.86 -9.67 8.08
CA VAL A 23 8.57 -8.30 8.56
C VAL A 23 9.18 -7.27 7.62
N VAL A 24 10.44 -7.43 7.22
CA VAL A 24 11.12 -6.51 6.28
C VAL A 24 10.41 -6.49 4.92
N THR A 25 10.11 -7.66 4.36
CA THR A 25 9.42 -7.77 3.07
C THR A 25 8.04 -7.13 3.12
N ARG A 26 7.28 -7.38 4.19
CA ARG A 26 5.97 -6.76 4.40
C ARG A 26 6.08 -5.24 4.46
N GLN A 27 7.06 -4.70 5.18
CA GLN A 27 7.26 -3.24 5.29
C GLN A 27 7.66 -2.60 3.96
N LEU A 28 8.50 -3.28 3.16
CA LEU A 28 8.90 -2.81 1.83
C LEU A 28 7.76 -2.88 0.83
N ALA A 29 7.04 -4.00 0.75
CA ALA A 29 5.88 -4.18 -0.14
C ALA A 29 4.81 -3.12 0.14
N ILE A 30 4.51 -2.92 1.42
CA ILE A 30 3.61 -1.88 1.89
C ILE A 30 4.15 -0.47 1.52
N GLY A 31 5.46 -0.22 1.65
CA GLY A 31 6.09 1.05 1.25
C GLY A 31 6.02 1.34 -0.25
N ILE A 32 6.14 0.32 -1.10
CA ILE A 32 6.01 0.43 -2.56
C ILE A 32 4.56 0.73 -2.95
N ILE A 33 3.61 -0.03 -2.43
CA ILE A 33 2.17 0.19 -2.65
C ILE A 33 1.77 1.61 -2.18
N ARG A 34 2.30 2.05 -1.03
CA ARG A 34 2.07 3.40 -0.50
C ARG A 34 2.66 4.51 -1.38
N ARG A 35 3.89 4.36 -1.88
CA ARG A 35 4.50 5.35 -2.78
C ARG A 35 3.75 5.44 -4.11
N ALA A 36 3.24 4.31 -4.59
CA ALA A 36 2.40 4.25 -5.78
C ALA A 36 1.04 4.95 -5.58
N ALA A 37 0.40 4.76 -4.43
CA ALA A 37 -0.86 5.43 -4.10
C ALA A 37 -0.73 6.95 -3.88
N LEU A 38 0.41 7.40 -3.36
CA LEU A 38 0.69 8.82 -3.07
C LEU A 38 1.16 9.61 -4.28
N ASN A 39 1.78 8.96 -5.27
CA ASN A 39 2.33 9.62 -6.46
C ASN A 39 1.91 8.89 -7.73
N PRO A 40 0.63 9.00 -8.15
CA PRO A 40 0.15 8.37 -9.37
C PRO A 40 0.91 8.83 -10.62
N GLU A 41 1.42 10.08 -10.63
CA GLU A 41 2.29 10.63 -11.67
C GLU A 41 3.59 9.82 -11.82
N LEU A 42 4.26 9.50 -10.70
CA LEU A 42 5.52 8.74 -10.72
C LEU A 42 5.32 7.28 -11.17
N VAL A 43 4.16 6.70 -10.88
CA VAL A 43 3.81 5.35 -11.36
C VAL A 43 3.59 5.37 -12.86
N ARG A 44 2.85 6.36 -13.36
CA ARG A 44 2.61 6.56 -14.79
C ARG A 44 3.93 6.72 -15.55
N GLU A 45 4.80 7.61 -15.08
CA GLU A 45 6.08 7.89 -15.73
C GLU A 45 6.98 6.66 -15.77
N ARG A 46 7.03 5.87 -14.67
CA ARG A 46 7.79 4.61 -14.66
C ARG A 46 7.20 3.59 -15.62
N TRP A 47 5.89 3.46 -15.66
CA TRP A 47 5.22 2.51 -16.54
C TRP A 47 5.42 2.88 -18.00
N GLU A 48 5.29 4.16 -18.34
CA GLU A 48 5.57 4.70 -19.67
C GLU A 48 7.02 4.43 -20.09
N LYS A 49 8.00 4.71 -19.23
CA LYS A 49 9.42 4.39 -19.48
C LYS A 49 9.67 2.90 -19.69
N ASP A 50 9.00 2.04 -18.92
CA ASP A 50 9.11 0.60 -19.06
C ASP A 50 8.50 0.11 -20.38
N LEU A 51 7.36 0.67 -20.81
CA LEU A 51 6.73 0.36 -22.09
C LEU A 51 7.64 0.78 -23.26
N VAL A 52 8.15 2.02 -23.24
CA VAL A 52 9.08 2.51 -24.26
C VAL A 52 10.30 1.61 -24.39
N ARG A 53 10.91 1.23 -23.25
CA ARG A 53 12.11 0.38 -23.24
C ARG A 53 11.82 -1.04 -23.71
N ARG A 54 10.78 -1.68 -23.18
CA ARG A 54 10.50 -3.11 -23.41
C ARG A 54 9.91 -3.37 -24.79
N LEU A 55 9.12 -2.44 -25.30
CA LEU A 55 8.47 -2.55 -26.61
C LEU A 55 9.24 -1.81 -27.71
N GLN A 56 10.35 -1.13 -27.35
CA GLN A 56 11.18 -0.35 -28.28
C GLN A 56 10.34 0.62 -29.10
N LEU A 57 9.48 1.38 -28.42
CA LEU A 57 8.55 2.30 -29.07
C LEU A 57 9.33 3.38 -29.82
N ASN A 58 8.88 3.69 -31.04
CA ASN A 58 9.39 4.82 -31.79
C ASN A 58 8.83 6.16 -31.22
N PRO A 59 9.33 7.32 -31.66
CA PRO A 59 8.88 8.62 -31.12
C PRO A 59 7.37 8.90 -31.28
N GLU A 60 6.76 8.43 -32.36
CA GLU A 60 5.32 8.61 -32.62
C GLU A 60 4.49 7.75 -31.67
N GLN A 61 4.83 6.47 -31.54
CA GLN A 61 4.20 5.52 -30.62
C GLN A 61 4.35 5.97 -29.15
N GLN A 62 5.52 6.47 -28.78
CA GLN A 62 5.73 7.01 -27.43
C GLN A 62 4.80 8.19 -27.14
N LYS A 63 4.61 9.09 -28.10
CA LYS A 63 3.70 10.24 -27.95
C LYS A 63 2.25 9.78 -27.78
N GLU A 64 1.82 8.77 -28.54
CA GLU A 64 0.48 8.19 -28.39
C GLU A 64 0.27 7.55 -27.03
N VAL A 65 1.23 6.73 -26.58
CA VAL A 65 1.18 6.10 -25.25
C VAL A 65 1.12 7.15 -24.14
N HIS A 66 1.88 8.24 -24.26
CA HIS A 66 1.84 9.35 -23.31
C HIS A 66 0.43 9.93 -23.16
N VAL A 67 -0.25 10.19 -24.28
CA VAL A 67 -1.61 10.73 -24.30
C VAL A 67 -2.60 9.74 -23.69
N ILE A 68 -2.55 8.47 -24.08
CA ILE A 68 -3.44 7.41 -23.55
C ILE A 68 -3.31 7.28 -22.04
N LEU A 69 -2.09 7.28 -21.52
CA LEU A 69 -1.82 7.19 -20.09
C LEU A 69 -2.24 8.46 -19.34
N GLY A 70 -2.07 9.64 -19.96
CA GLY A 70 -2.55 10.92 -19.45
C GLY A 70 -4.07 10.94 -19.28
N ASP A 71 -4.81 10.57 -20.32
CA ASP A 71 -6.27 10.49 -20.31
C ASP A 71 -6.78 9.51 -19.24
N THR A 72 -6.14 8.34 -19.14
CA THR A 72 -6.45 7.35 -18.10
C THR A 72 -6.30 7.94 -16.71
N GLN A 73 -5.22 8.69 -16.47
CA GLN A 73 -4.98 9.32 -15.17
C GLN A 73 -6.05 10.36 -14.82
N ILE A 74 -6.51 11.15 -15.80
CA ILE A 74 -7.60 12.11 -15.62
C ILE A 74 -8.88 11.38 -15.22
N ARG A 75 -9.29 10.35 -15.97
CA ARG A 75 -10.49 9.56 -15.69
C ARG A 75 -10.46 8.91 -14.31
N LEU A 76 -9.31 8.35 -13.91
CA LEU A 76 -9.14 7.77 -12.58
C LEU A 76 -9.23 8.83 -11.48
N ARG A 77 -8.68 10.03 -11.70
CA ARG A 77 -8.76 11.15 -10.75
C ARG A 77 -10.20 11.61 -10.56
N GLU A 78 -10.96 11.72 -11.64
CA GLU A 78 -12.38 12.06 -11.61
C GLU A 78 -13.20 10.99 -10.89
N LEU A 79 -12.97 9.71 -11.21
CA LEU A 79 -13.62 8.59 -10.53
C LEU A 79 -13.34 8.61 -9.02
N ARG A 80 -12.08 8.82 -8.62
CA ARG A 80 -11.71 8.95 -7.19
C ARG A 80 -12.44 10.13 -6.55
N ARG A 81 -12.47 11.30 -7.19
CA ARG A 81 -13.18 12.49 -6.68
C ARG A 81 -14.67 12.23 -6.51
N LYS A 82 -15.31 11.57 -7.48
CA LYS A 82 -16.74 11.24 -7.45
C LYS A 82 -17.09 10.29 -6.30
N ASN A 83 -16.26 9.28 -6.09
CA ASN A 83 -16.51 8.25 -5.06
C ASN A 83 -15.91 8.60 -3.69
N GLN A 84 -15.13 9.67 -3.59
CA GLN A 84 -14.50 10.14 -2.35
C GLN A 84 -15.51 10.30 -1.20
N PRO A 85 -16.69 10.93 -1.39
CA PRO A 85 -17.65 11.13 -0.31
C PRO A 85 -18.24 9.81 0.19
N GLU A 86 -18.62 8.93 -0.74
CA GLU A 86 -19.17 7.61 -0.43
C GLU A 86 -18.16 6.76 0.36
N PHE A 87 -16.89 6.76 -0.08
CA PHE A 87 -15.83 6.08 0.66
C PHE A 87 -15.69 6.63 2.10
N GLN A 88 -15.71 7.96 2.27
CA GLN A 88 -15.62 8.60 3.58
C GLN A 88 -16.80 8.23 4.47
N GLU A 89 -18.01 8.19 3.92
CA GLU A 89 -19.22 7.80 4.63
C GLU A 89 -19.13 6.36 5.13
N ILE A 90 -18.76 5.41 4.26
CA ILE A 90 -18.60 4.00 4.62
C ILE A 90 -17.58 3.88 5.76
N MET A 91 -16.42 4.52 5.63
CA MET A 91 -15.37 4.46 6.66
C MET A 91 -15.79 5.11 7.98
N SER A 92 -16.49 6.25 7.93
CA SER A 92 -17.02 6.93 9.12
C SER A 92 -18.03 6.04 9.85
N ASN A 93 -18.95 5.42 9.13
CA ASN A 93 -19.94 4.50 9.66
C ASN A 93 -19.28 3.26 10.30
N THR A 94 -18.32 2.65 9.60
CA THR A 94 -17.53 1.53 10.16
C THR A 94 -16.84 1.93 11.47
N GLN A 95 -16.25 3.12 11.53
CA GLN A 95 -15.57 3.60 12.74
C GLN A 95 -16.54 3.84 13.90
N ALA A 96 -17.74 4.37 13.62
CA ALA A 96 -18.78 4.55 14.62
C ALA A 96 -19.23 3.21 15.19
N LYS A 97 -19.49 2.23 14.32
CA LYS A 97 -19.85 0.85 14.70
C LYS A 97 -18.78 0.19 15.57
N ILE A 98 -17.50 0.28 15.17
CA ILE A 98 -16.39 -0.24 15.99
C ILE A 98 -16.37 0.46 17.34
N SER A 99 -16.42 1.80 17.37
CA SER A 99 -16.34 2.58 18.61
C SER A 99 -17.47 2.23 19.59
N ALA A 100 -18.67 1.91 19.09
CA ALA A 100 -19.81 1.50 19.91
C ALA A 100 -19.55 0.19 20.68
N THR A 101 -18.74 -0.72 20.13
CA THR A 101 -18.39 -2.01 20.75
C THR A 101 -17.28 -1.91 21.81
N LEU A 102 -16.59 -0.76 21.90
CA LEU A 102 -15.42 -0.58 22.75
C LEU A 102 -15.78 0.03 24.10
N THR A 103 -15.03 -0.34 25.14
CA THR A 103 -15.05 0.33 26.44
C THR A 103 -14.50 1.76 26.33
N PRO A 104 -14.76 2.65 27.31
CA PRO A 104 -14.22 4.01 27.29
C PRO A 104 -12.70 4.07 27.11
N GLU A 105 -11.93 3.23 27.81
CA GLU A 105 -10.47 3.18 27.72
C GLU A 105 -10.01 2.67 26.35
N GLN A 106 -10.74 1.72 25.76
CA GLN A 106 -10.45 1.19 24.43
C GLN A 106 -10.77 2.21 23.33
N ARG A 107 -11.81 3.03 23.50
CA ARG A 107 -12.13 4.12 22.56
C ARG A 107 -11.01 5.13 22.47
N GLU A 108 -10.41 5.50 23.60
CA GLU A 108 -9.27 6.42 23.62
C GLU A 108 -8.05 5.82 22.89
N LYS A 109 -7.73 4.54 23.15
CA LYS A 109 -6.68 3.82 22.41
C LYS A 109 -6.97 3.73 20.92
N PHE A 110 -8.23 3.49 20.54
CA PHE A 110 -8.66 3.43 19.14
C PHE A 110 -8.50 4.78 18.43
N GLN A 111 -8.85 5.89 19.08
CA GLN A 111 -8.63 7.23 18.54
C GLN A 111 -7.14 7.52 18.32
N ARG A 112 -6.28 7.18 19.29
CA ARG A 112 -4.81 7.34 19.14
C ARG A 112 -4.25 6.48 18.00
N TYR A 113 -4.68 5.22 17.91
CA TYR A 113 -4.31 4.31 16.81
C TYR A 113 -4.70 4.91 15.45
N ARG A 114 -5.91 5.45 15.34
CA ARG A 114 -6.39 6.09 14.11
C ARG A 114 -5.64 7.37 13.77
N ALA A 115 -5.32 8.21 14.75
CA ALA A 115 -4.56 9.43 14.53
C ALA A 115 -3.14 9.11 14.01
N ALA A 116 -2.48 8.12 14.61
CA ALA A 116 -1.17 7.64 14.15
C ALA A 116 -1.24 7.02 12.74
N ASN A 117 -2.37 6.38 12.40
CA ASN A 117 -2.58 5.69 11.13
C ASN A 117 -3.45 6.45 10.14
N LYS A 118 -3.68 7.76 10.34
CA LYS A 118 -4.56 8.60 9.52
C LYS A 118 -4.17 8.61 8.03
N ARG A 119 -2.92 8.25 7.72
CA ARG A 119 -2.38 8.10 6.36
C ARG A 119 -2.80 6.81 5.64
N PHE A 120 -3.25 5.76 6.34
CA PHE A 120 -3.72 4.50 5.72
C PHE A 120 -5.22 4.46 5.45
N LEU A 121 -5.97 5.31 6.15
CA LEU A 121 -7.43 5.37 6.08
C LEU A 121 -7.93 6.51 5.19
N GLN A 122 -7.02 7.24 4.53
CA GLN A 122 -7.37 8.22 3.51
C GLN A 122 -7.37 7.53 2.14
N PRO A 123 -8.47 7.61 1.38
CA PRO A 123 -8.52 7.07 0.03
C PRO A 123 -7.66 7.85 -0.96
#